data_AF-X0YMW6-F1
#
_entry.id   AF-X0YMW6-F1
#
_cell.length_a   1.000
_cell.length_b   1.000
_cell.length_c   1.000
_cell.angle_alpha   90.00
_cell.angle_beta   90.00
_cell.angle_gamma   90.00
#
_symmetry.space_group_name_H-M   'P 1'
#
loop_
_entity.id
_entity.type
_entity.pdbx_description
1 polymer ?
#
loop_
_entity_poly.entity_id
_entity_poly.type
_entity_poly.pdbx_seq_one_letter_code
_entity_poly.pdbx_strand_id
1 'polypeptide(L)' 'MEYLKFFRIGILDGVIAGLLGIGGGVLIIPILLYITNTEVKIATAISAVQVFFASSFGTLFNYL' A
#
# COMPACT_ATOMS: atom_id res chain seq x y z
N MET A 1 14.01 -11.53 -8.39
CA MET A 1 14.25 -10.07 -8.50
C MET A 1 12.98 -9.23 -8.34
N GLU A 2 11.78 -9.78 -8.58
CA GLU A 2 10.53 -9.01 -8.48
C GLU A 2 10.08 -8.72 -7.05
N TYR A 3 10.36 -9.61 -6.09
CA TYR A 3 10.09 -9.38 -4.65
C TYR A 3 10.72 -8.08 -4.11
N LEU A 4 11.91 -7.72 -4.61
CA LEU A 4 12.58 -6.48 -4.22
C LEU A 4 11.84 -5.22 -4.72
N LYS A 5 11.15 -5.31 -5.88
CA LYS A 5 10.32 -4.22 -6.40
C LYS A 5 9.11 -4.01 -5.50
N PHE A 6 8.39 -5.09 -5.15
CA PHE A 6 7.23 -5.02 -4.25
C PHE A 6 7.60 -4.46 -2.88
N PHE A 7 8.75 -4.86 -2.32
CA PHE A 7 9.21 -4.35 -1.03
C PHE A 7 9.50 -2.83 -1.05
N ARG A 8 10.18 -2.35 -2.09
CA ARG A 8 10.47 -0.90 -2.26
C ARG A 8 9.21 -0.08 -2.47
N ILE A 9 8.29 -0.60 -3.28
CA ILE A 9 7.00 0.04 -3.55
C ILE A 9 6.18 0.15 -2.26
N GLY A 10 6.08 -0.93 -1.48
CA GLY A 10 5.33 -0.94 -0.22
C GLY A 10 5.89 0.04 0.83
N ILE A 11 7.21 0.19 0.91
CA ILE A 11 7.83 1.18 1.82
C ILE A 11 7.49 2.61 1.38
N LEU A 12 7.69 2.94 0.10
CA LEU A 12 7.41 4.28 -0.42
C LEU A 12 5.94 4.64 -0.30
N ASP A 13 5.06 3.72 -0.68
CA ASP A 13 3.62 3.89 -0.60
C ASP A 13 3.16 4.04 0.86
N GLY A 14 3.66 3.20 1.77
CA GLY A 14 3.33 3.29 3.20
C GLY A 14 3.75 4.61 3.84
N VAL A 15 4.93 5.14 3.51
CA VAL A 15 5.40 6.45 4.00
C VAL A 15 4.51 7.58 3.46
N ILE A 16 4.23 7.60 2.15
CA ILE A 16 3.41 8.63 1.52
C ILE A 16 1.96 8.57 2.05
N ALA A 17 1.41 7.36 2.16
CA ALA A 17 0.06 7.13 2.65
C ALA A 17 -0.11 7.48 4.13
N GLY A 18 0.91 7.20 4.95
CA GLY A 18 0.94 7.60 6.35
C GLY A 18 1.03 9.12 6.51
N LEU A 19 1.85 9.79 5.71
CA LEU A 19 1.95 11.26 5.69
C LEU A 19 0.65 11.94 5.24
N LEU A 20 -0.04 11.36 4.25
CA LEU A 20 -1.29 11.90 3.72
C LEU A 20 -2.52 11.52 4.55
N GLY A 21 -2.41 10.59 5.50
CA GLY A 21 -3.53 10.15 6.35
C GLY A 21 -4.64 9.37 5.62
N ILE A 22 -4.38 8.91 4.39
CA ILE A 22 -5.38 8.29 3.49
C ILE A 22 -5.43 6.75 3.56
N GLY A 23 -4.66 6.10 4.42
CA GLY A 23 -4.77 4.67 4.69
C GLY A 23 -4.22 3.72 3.60
N GLY A 24 -3.39 4.20 2.66
CA GLY A 24 -2.56 3.35 1.78
C GLY A 24 -3.20 2.87 0.47
N GLY A 25 -4.53 2.82 0.39
CA GLY A 25 -5.20 2.12 -0.72
C GLY A 25 -5.19 2.85 -2.05
N VAL A 26 -5.15 4.19 -2.04
CA VAL A 26 -5.36 5.01 -3.25
C VAL A 26 -4.14 4.97 -4.18
N LEU A 27 -2.94 4.87 -3.62
CA LEU A 27 -1.69 4.94 -4.37
C LEU A 27 -1.17 3.56 -4.77
N ILE A 28 -1.34 2.53 -3.93
CA ILE A 28 -0.77 1.21 -4.21
C ILE A 28 -1.40 0.53 -5.43
N ILE A 29 -2.71 0.72 -5.68
CA ILE A 29 -3.43 0.09 -6.79
C ILE A 29 -2.86 0.52 -8.15
N PRO A 30 -2.78 1.82 -8.49
CA PRO A 30 -2.16 2.25 -9.74
C PRO A 30 -0.68 1.88 -9.80
N ILE A 31 0.06 1.93 -8.69
CA ILE A 31 1.47 1.55 -8.68
C ILE A 31 1.67 0.07 -9.04
N LEU A 32 0.85 -0.83 -8.47
CA LEU A 32 0.88 -2.28 -8.77
C LEU A 32 0.52 -2.57 -10.24
N LEU A 33 -0.48 -1.86 -10.77
CA LEU A 33 -0.92 -1.99 -12.16
C LEU A 33 0.14 -1.49 -13.14
N TYR A 34 0.69 -0.29 -12.93
CA TYR A 34 1.60 0.35 -13.87
C TYR A 34 3.05 -0.11 -13.76
N ILE A 35 3.56 -0.41 -12.55
CA ILE A 35 4.97 -0.77 -12.35
C ILE A 35 5.19 -2.28 -12.47
N THR A 36 4.23 -3.08 -12.01
CA THR A 36 4.39 -4.53 -11.90
C THR A 36 3.54 -5.32 -12.89
N ASN A 37 2.72 -4.66 -13.72
CA ASN A 37 1.80 -5.30 -14.67
C ASN A 37 1.00 -6.46 -14.03
N THR A 38 0.66 -6.30 -12.75
CA THR A 38 -0.07 -7.33 -12.01
C THR A 38 -1.54 -7.28 -12.39
N GLU A 39 -2.18 -8.45 -12.50
CA GLU A 39 -3.63 -8.50 -12.76
C GLU A 39 -4.41 -7.66 -11.76
N VAL A 40 -5.39 -6.91 -12.25
CA VAL A 40 -6.27 -6.03 -11.45
C VAL A 40 -6.83 -6.77 -10.23
N LYS A 41 -7.22 -8.04 -10.40
CA LYS A 41 -7.75 -8.90 -9.34
C LYS A 41 -6.74 -9.13 -8.21
N ILE A 42 -5.48 -9.39 -8.54
CA ILE A 42 -4.42 -9.63 -7.57
C ILE A 42 -4.00 -8.30 -6.91
N ALA A 43 -3.88 -7.22 -7.70
CA ALA A 43 -3.56 -5.89 -7.20
C ALA A 43 -4.59 -5.40 -6.16
N THR A 44 -5.88 -5.66 -6.39
CA THR A 44 -6.97 -5.30 -5.48
C THR A 44 -6.92 -6.11 -4.17
N ALA A 45 -6.54 -7.39 -4.24
CA ALA A 45 -6.37 -8.21 -3.04
C ALA A 45 -5.19 -7.74 -2.18
N ILE A 46 -4.06 -7.39 -2.82
CA ILE A 46 -2.87 -6.87 -2.12
C ILE A 46 -3.19 -5.53 -1.45
N SER A 47 -3.88 -4.61 -2.15
CA SER A 47 -4.23 -3.30 -1.60
C SER A 47 -5.15 -3.41 -0.39
N ALA A 48 -6.12 -4.34 -0.40
CA ALA A 48 -7.03 -4.53 0.73
C ALA A 48 -6.29 -4.95 2.02
N VAL A 49 -5.37 -5.91 1.91
CA VAL A 49 -4.55 -6.34 3.04
C VAL A 49 -3.66 -5.20 3.53
N GLN A 50 -3.06 -4.46 2.61
CA GLN A 50 -2.21 -3.33 2.97
C GLN A 50 -2.98 -2.21 3.69
N VAL A 51 -4.16 -1.84 3.19
CA VAL A 51 -5.03 -0.82 3.79
C VAL A 51 -5.43 -1.21 5.20
N PHE A 52 -5.70 -2.49 5.44
CA PHE A 52 -6.03 -2.99 6.76
C PHE A 52 -4.90 -2.73 7.77
N PHE A 53 -3.67 -3.09 7.43
CA PHE A 53 -2.50 -2.82 8.28
C PHE A 53 -2.22 -1.33 8.44
N ALA A 54 -2.26 -0.57 7.34
CA ALA A 54 -2.02 0.88 7.37
C ALA A 54 -3.05 1.61 8.25
N SER A 55 -4.33 1.26 8.15
CA SER A 55 -5.41 1.84 8.96
C SER A 55 -5.31 1.42 10.42
N SER A 56 -4.90 0.18 10.69
CA SER A 56 -4.67 -0.30 12.06
C SER A 56 -3.54 0.47 12.74
N PHE A 57 -2.43 0.68 12.02
CA PHE A 57 -1.32 1.52 12.49
C PHE A 57 -1.72 2.99 12.65
N GLY A 58 -2.45 3.55 11.68
CA GLY A 58 -2.93 4.93 11.76
C GLY A 58 -3.86 5.16 12.95
N THR A 59 -4.75 4.20 13.23
CA THR A 59 -5.61 4.25 14.42
C THR A 59 -4.79 4.20 15.70
N LEU A 60 -3.77 3.33 15.76
CA LEU A 60 -2.89 3.23 16.92
C LEU A 60 -2.11 4.52 17.17
N PHE A 61 -1.56 5.13 16.13
CA PHE A 61 -0.83 6.40 16.22
C PHE A 61 -1.73 7.59 16.55
N ASN A 62 -2.98 7.60 16.09
CA ASN A 62 -3.92 8.67 16.41
C ASN A 62 -4.35 8.67 17.88
N TYR A 63 -4.33 7.50 18.53
CA TYR A 63 -4.78 7.34 19.91
C TYR A 63 -3.63 7.43 20.94
N LEU A 64 -2.38 7.45 20.49
CA LEU A 64 -1.16 7.65 21.30
C LEU A 64 -0.80 9.14 21.34
#